data_AF-A0A817LZ80-F1
#
_entry.id   AF-A0A817LZ80-F1
#
_cell.length_a   1.000
_cell.length_b   1.000
_cell.length_c   1.000
_cell.angle_alpha   90.00
_cell.angle_beta   90.00
_cell.angle_gamma   90.00
#
_symmetry.space_group_name_H-M   'P 1'
#
loop_
_entity.id
_entity.type
_entity.pdbx_description
1 polymer ?
#
loop_
_entity_poly.entity_id
_entity_poly.type
_entity_poly.pdbx_seq_one_letter_code
_entity_poly.pdbx_strand_id
1 'polypeptide(L)'
;MYILSIFWQQKIPVWDRLISKWLLFIVLVNFANAFIQNDDPSEILDIQPKCVLDEQATFAISRAKTDYCKTYLKEISCEIASNPNFFPSSLPRFCPIKNGNFGEIIGCALNTSINTTSFIAHHFNTSIMCIDFCLKYEAPFAAYGEFTGHCNCWRIFNNASVSNIFAINHTCSDWFADNDNRSIAETVTLYRTSFVPVGTGFKPETPPNQISLVFFFLVSGRKSLRQNERYLYRELSKLCDRYSNIVMAKIRYRTTWGSTTRLLAELDVYKQLIEDLKWNFSFVISMSESDFPIKPIEELSEFLSMFPNKNFIVGDIGNTTEMLESSETRSIFVFCDNYLYRLGHKKFIQNIIYEFGSDWTILSRDFINYVTYGDDELIRGLRLTFNFSALPSESFYHTAVINSVYCDKYIRHNLRMVNWDRKRGCTCFNRDVGDLCGCSPVIYRRSDKKLFAVSRNIH
;
A
#
# COMPACT_ATOMS: atom_id res chain seq x y z
N MET A 1 -10.76 20.09 -19.88
CA MET A 1 -11.63 19.79 -21.04
C MET A 1 -10.91 19.10 -22.20
N TYR A 2 -9.66 19.45 -22.54
CA TYR A 2 -8.97 18.85 -23.71
C TYR A 2 -8.54 17.37 -23.57
N ILE A 3 -8.35 16.81 -22.36
CA ILE A 3 -7.82 15.43 -22.23
C ILE A 3 -8.94 14.38 -22.39
N LEU A 4 -10.13 14.61 -21.83
CA LEU A 4 -11.31 13.77 -22.10
C LEU A 4 -11.82 13.95 -23.54
N SER A 5 -11.57 15.12 -24.14
CA SER A 5 -11.91 15.35 -25.55
C SER A 5 -10.89 14.71 -26.51
N ILE A 6 -9.62 14.55 -26.15
CA ILE A 6 -8.64 13.89 -27.03
C ILE A 6 -8.78 12.36 -27.02
N PHE A 7 -9.18 11.75 -25.88
CA PHE A 7 -9.48 10.31 -25.85
C PHE A 7 -10.71 9.93 -26.70
N TRP A 8 -11.68 10.83 -26.85
CA TRP A 8 -13.01 10.48 -27.38
C TRP A 8 -13.52 11.37 -28.53
N GLN A 9 -12.90 12.51 -28.85
CA GLN A 9 -13.25 13.37 -30.01
C GLN A 9 -12.31 13.25 -31.20
N GLN A 10 -11.18 12.55 -31.09
CA GLN A 10 -10.54 12.12 -32.34
C GLN A 10 -11.47 11.07 -32.95
N LYS A 11 -11.98 11.35 -34.15
CA LYS A 11 -12.54 10.38 -35.09
C LYS A 11 -11.45 9.33 -35.40
N ILE A 12 -11.15 8.48 -34.43
CA ILE A 12 -10.40 7.26 -34.61
C ILE A 12 -11.48 6.20 -34.79
N PRO A 13 -11.64 5.61 -35.99
CA PRO A 13 -12.64 4.56 -36.27
C PRO A 13 -12.47 3.26 -35.46
N VAL A 14 -11.65 3.27 -34.40
CA VAL A 14 -11.23 2.11 -33.61
C VAL A 14 -12.15 1.89 -32.41
N TRP A 15 -12.78 2.93 -31.85
CA TRP A 15 -13.63 2.77 -30.66
C TRP A 15 -14.95 2.05 -30.93
N ASP A 16 -15.55 2.21 -32.12
CA ASP A 16 -16.72 1.43 -32.53
C ASP A 16 -16.40 -0.08 -32.65
N ARG A 17 -15.11 -0.46 -32.71
CA ARG A 17 -14.64 -1.87 -32.61
C ARG A 17 -14.29 -2.32 -31.19
N LEU A 18 -14.16 -1.39 -30.23
CA LEU A 18 -13.86 -1.68 -28.82
C LEU A 18 -15.10 -1.91 -27.95
N ILE A 19 -16.29 -1.96 -28.56
CA ILE A 19 -17.52 -2.53 -27.96
C ILE A 19 -17.40 -4.07 -27.92
N SER A 20 -16.30 -4.55 -27.35
CA SER A 20 -16.11 -5.95 -27.03
C SER A 20 -16.56 -6.13 -25.58
N LYS A 21 -17.43 -7.12 -25.33
CA LYS A 21 -18.08 -7.39 -24.04
C LYS A 21 -17.10 -7.59 -22.85
N TRP A 22 -15.80 -7.65 -23.12
CA TRP A 22 -14.73 -8.02 -22.19
C TRP A 22 -13.98 -6.80 -21.63
N LEU A 23 -14.13 -5.62 -22.24
CA LEU A 23 -13.61 -4.37 -21.69
C LEU A 23 -14.73 -3.66 -20.92
N LEU A 24 -14.48 -3.47 -19.63
CA LEU A 24 -15.45 -2.99 -18.66
C LEU A 24 -14.92 -1.70 -18.03
N PHE A 25 -15.79 -0.73 -17.81
CA PHE A 25 -15.39 0.59 -17.32
C PHE A 25 -16.25 0.99 -16.13
N ILE A 26 -15.59 1.35 -15.03
CA ILE A 26 -16.25 1.97 -13.88
C ILE A 26 -15.63 3.33 -13.62
N VAL A 27 -16.48 4.36 -13.55
CA VAL A 27 -16.04 5.75 -13.45
C VAL A 27 -16.50 6.34 -12.13
N LEU A 28 -15.54 6.74 -11.30
CA LEU A 28 -15.78 7.49 -10.08
C LEU A 28 -15.42 8.94 -10.31
N VAL A 29 -16.42 9.81 -10.20
CA VAL A 29 -16.20 11.26 -10.19
C VAL A 29 -16.03 11.71 -8.74
N ASN A 30 -14.98 12.49 -8.49
CA ASN A 30 -14.61 13.01 -7.19
C ASN A 30 -15.63 14.06 -6.68
N PHE A 31 -16.80 13.59 -6.29
CA PHE A 31 -17.87 14.38 -5.69
C PHE A 31 -18.60 13.51 -4.68
N ALA A 32 -18.68 13.95 -3.44
CA ALA A 32 -19.34 13.17 -2.40
C ALA A 32 -20.87 13.12 -2.60
N ASN A 33 -21.43 11.93 -2.76
CA ASN A 33 -22.83 11.63 -2.42
C ASN A 33 -22.93 10.68 -1.23
N ALA A 34 -21.82 10.05 -0.85
CA ALA A 34 -21.65 9.47 0.46
C ALA A 34 -21.26 10.60 1.41
N PHE A 35 -22.09 10.86 2.41
CA PHE A 35 -21.56 11.43 3.63
C PHE A 35 -20.73 10.33 4.29
N ILE A 36 -19.49 10.60 4.66
CA ILE A 36 -18.85 9.84 5.73
C ILE A 36 -19.54 10.31 7.02
N GLN A 37 -20.80 9.92 7.16
CA GLN A 37 -21.61 10.05 8.35
C GLN A 37 -21.37 8.75 9.11
N ASN A 38 -20.52 8.81 10.13
CA ASN A 38 -20.72 7.95 11.28
C ASN A 38 -21.89 8.60 12.05
N ASP A 39 -23.10 8.18 11.69
CA ASP A 39 -24.39 8.47 12.34
C ASP A 39 -24.78 9.94 12.66
N ASP A 40 -26.08 10.12 12.80
CA ASP A 40 -26.80 11.38 13.04
C ASP A 40 -26.45 11.98 14.43
N PRO A 41 -26.06 13.26 14.55
CA PRO A 41 -25.69 13.89 15.83
C PRO A 41 -26.90 14.26 16.71
N SER A 42 -28.03 13.58 16.55
CA SER A 42 -29.27 13.86 17.27
C SER A 42 -29.32 13.22 18.67
N GLU A 43 -28.17 12.91 19.27
CA GLU A 43 -28.04 12.61 20.71
C GLU A 43 -26.62 12.88 21.25
N ILE A 44 -26.03 14.05 20.96
CA ILE A 44 -24.78 14.47 21.63
C ILE A 44 -25.12 14.97 23.05
N LEU A 45 -25.17 14.04 23.99
CA LEU A 45 -24.94 14.34 25.40
C LEU A 45 -23.53 14.93 25.53
N ASP A 46 -23.42 16.10 26.16
CA ASP A 46 -22.18 16.84 26.48
C ASP A 46 -21.33 16.08 27.51
N ILE A 47 -20.91 14.85 27.16
CA ILE A 47 -19.94 14.07 27.92
C ILE A 47 -18.59 14.48 27.36
N GLN A 48 -17.99 15.52 27.94
CA GLN A 48 -16.59 15.86 27.71
C GLN A 48 -15.72 14.64 28.07
N PRO A 49 -15.10 13.94 27.09
CA PRO A 49 -14.23 12.83 27.44
C PRO A 49 -13.04 13.37 28.25
N LYS A 50 -12.89 12.90 29.49
CA LYS A 50 -11.74 13.17 30.35
C LYS A 50 -10.56 12.31 29.87
N CYS A 51 -9.92 12.71 28.77
CA CYS A 51 -8.70 12.09 28.28
C CYS A 51 -7.58 13.14 28.21
N VAL A 52 -6.32 12.70 28.28
CA VAL A 52 -5.16 13.55 28.00
C VAL A 52 -4.89 13.47 26.51
N LEU A 53 -5.07 14.58 25.80
CA LEU A 53 -4.86 14.67 24.36
C LEU A 53 -3.39 14.93 24.02
N ASP A 54 -2.96 14.39 22.88
CA ASP A 54 -1.69 14.77 22.24
C ASP A 54 -1.72 16.26 21.84
N GLU A 55 -0.56 16.91 21.81
CA GLU A 55 -0.44 18.31 21.40
C GLU A 55 -0.89 18.50 19.94
N GLN A 56 -0.55 17.55 19.05
CA GLN A 56 -0.97 17.59 17.63
C GLN A 56 -2.48 17.44 17.50
N ALA A 57 -3.09 16.54 18.28
CA ALA A 57 -4.55 16.41 18.34
C ALA A 57 -5.22 17.71 18.81
N THR A 58 -4.70 18.32 19.88
CA THR A 58 -5.21 19.59 20.41
C THR A 58 -5.14 20.70 19.36
N PHE A 59 -4.00 20.80 18.67
CA PHE A 59 -3.81 21.76 17.59
C PHE A 59 -4.73 21.49 16.39
N ALA A 60 -4.93 20.23 16.00
CA ALA A 60 -5.85 19.84 14.94
C ALA A 60 -7.31 20.24 15.26
N ILE A 61 -7.78 19.93 16.48
CA ILE A 61 -9.13 20.29 16.95
C ILE A 61 -9.33 21.81 16.89
N SER A 62 -8.33 22.61 17.31
CA SER A 62 -8.43 24.07 17.30
C SER A 62 -8.61 24.68 15.89
N ARG A 63 -8.11 24.00 14.85
CA ARG A 63 -8.17 24.45 13.45
C ARG A 63 -9.35 23.86 12.68
N ALA A 64 -10.03 22.86 13.23
CA ALA A 64 -11.18 22.25 12.59
C ALA A 64 -12.32 23.26 12.40
N LYS A 65 -12.93 23.24 11.21
CA LYS A 65 -13.84 24.32 10.77
C LYS A 65 -15.24 24.15 11.33
N THR A 66 -15.77 22.92 11.30
CA THR A 66 -17.11 22.62 11.79
C THR A 66 -17.08 22.05 13.20
N ASP A 67 -18.15 22.26 13.96
CA ASP A 67 -18.27 21.71 15.31
C ASP A 67 -18.37 20.18 15.28
N TYR A 68 -19.00 19.61 14.25
CA TYR A 68 -18.94 18.16 13.97
C TYR A 68 -17.51 17.66 13.93
N CYS A 69 -16.66 18.32 13.13
CA CYS A 69 -15.28 17.89 12.96
C CYS A 69 -14.46 18.04 14.26
N LYS A 70 -14.68 19.11 15.03
CA LYS A 70 -14.05 19.28 16.34
C LYS A 70 -14.43 18.14 17.29
N THR A 71 -15.72 17.80 17.37
CA THR A 71 -16.22 16.70 18.20
C THR A 71 -15.64 15.37 17.75
N TYR A 72 -15.72 15.05 16.45
CA TYR A 72 -15.19 13.81 15.89
C TYR A 72 -13.68 13.66 16.15
N LEU A 73 -12.88 14.70 15.88
CA LEU A 73 -11.44 14.68 16.13
C LEU A 73 -11.13 14.49 17.62
N LYS A 74 -11.92 15.09 18.51
CA LYS A 74 -11.74 14.95 19.95
C LYS A 74 -12.07 13.53 20.42
N GLU A 75 -13.20 12.98 20.00
CA GLU A 75 -13.64 11.63 20.35
C GLU A 75 -12.64 10.59 19.90
N ILE A 76 -12.23 10.63 18.62
CA ILE A 76 -11.28 9.66 18.08
C ILE A 76 -9.89 9.79 18.72
N SER A 77 -9.46 11.02 19.02
CA SER A 77 -8.19 11.24 19.72
C SER A 77 -8.24 10.69 21.14
N CYS A 78 -9.37 10.86 21.84
CA CYS A 78 -9.56 10.29 23.16
C CYS A 78 -9.64 8.77 23.15
N GLU A 79 -10.29 8.19 22.15
CA GLU A 79 -10.37 6.73 21.98
C GLU A 79 -8.97 6.15 21.78
N ILE A 80 -8.17 6.74 20.88
CA ILE A 80 -6.78 6.35 20.63
C ILE A 80 -5.92 6.51 21.90
N ALA A 81 -6.07 7.62 22.64
CA ALA A 81 -5.28 7.88 23.83
C ALA A 81 -5.64 6.95 25.01
N SER A 82 -6.92 6.58 25.13
CA SER A 82 -7.43 5.80 26.27
C SER A 82 -7.38 4.29 26.02
N ASN A 83 -7.30 3.86 24.76
CA ASN A 83 -7.26 2.46 24.37
C ASN A 83 -5.87 2.08 23.81
N PRO A 84 -4.98 1.45 24.61
CA PRO A 84 -3.66 1.03 24.14
C PRO A 84 -3.72 -0.04 23.03
N ASN A 85 -4.87 -0.69 22.84
CA ASN A 85 -5.14 -1.70 21.82
C ASN A 85 -5.96 -1.16 20.65
N PHE A 86 -6.11 0.18 20.53
CA PHE A 86 -6.83 0.77 19.40
C PHE A 86 -6.21 0.35 18.06
N PHE A 87 -4.88 0.41 17.96
CA PHE A 87 -4.14 -0.23 16.88
C PHE A 87 -3.64 -1.61 17.34
N PRO A 88 -3.67 -2.64 16.48
CA PRO A 88 -3.09 -3.93 16.83
C PRO A 88 -1.58 -3.76 17.08
N SER A 89 -1.06 -4.35 18.17
CA SER A 89 0.39 -4.30 18.45
C SER A 89 1.19 -5.22 17.53
N SER A 90 0.56 -6.29 17.05
CA SER A 90 1.10 -7.30 16.15
C SER A 90 -0.02 -7.81 15.25
N LEU A 91 0.31 -8.30 14.06
CA LEU A 91 -0.63 -8.98 13.18
C LEU A 91 -0.04 -10.32 12.72
N PRO A 92 -0.88 -11.33 12.43
CA PRO A 92 -0.39 -12.56 11.85
C PRO A 92 0.07 -12.34 10.42
N ARG A 93 1.05 -13.13 10.00
CA ARG A 93 1.51 -13.19 8.63
C ARG A 93 1.18 -14.56 8.04
N PHE A 94 0.45 -14.56 6.94
CA PHE A 94 -0.02 -15.78 6.27
C PHE A 94 0.82 -16.15 5.04
N CYS A 95 1.80 -15.32 4.66
CA CYS A 95 2.74 -15.67 3.61
C CYS A 95 3.60 -16.89 4.04
N PRO A 96 3.56 -18.01 3.31
CA PRO A 96 4.26 -19.23 3.70
C PRO A 96 5.78 -19.04 3.69
N ILE A 97 6.44 -19.62 4.69
CA ILE A 97 7.89 -19.58 4.85
C ILE A 97 8.48 -20.82 4.19
N LYS A 98 9.41 -20.64 3.25
CA LYS A 98 10.16 -21.77 2.70
C LYS A 98 11.15 -22.29 3.74
N ASN A 99 11.05 -23.59 4.03
CA ASN A 99 12.00 -24.36 4.85
C ASN A 99 12.15 -23.86 6.29
N GLY A 100 11.05 -23.62 7.02
CA GLY A 100 11.13 -23.27 8.43
C GLY A 100 9.97 -22.44 8.96
N ASN A 101 10.12 -21.92 10.18
CA ASN A 101 9.16 -21.05 10.84
C ASN A 101 9.72 -19.64 11.11
N PHE A 102 8.84 -18.67 11.32
CA PHE A 102 9.26 -17.30 11.70
C PHE A 102 9.86 -17.33 13.10
N GLY A 103 11.01 -16.67 13.26
CA GLY A 103 11.74 -16.64 14.53
C GLY A 103 12.42 -17.95 14.88
N GLU A 104 12.42 -18.95 13.99
CA GLU A 104 13.13 -20.22 14.20
C GLU A 104 14.63 -19.96 14.37
N ILE A 105 15.20 -20.58 15.40
CA ILE A 105 16.64 -20.55 15.67
C ILE A 105 17.34 -21.43 14.63
N ILE A 106 18.27 -20.83 13.91
CA ILE A 106 19.14 -21.54 12.95
C ILE A 106 20.38 -22.06 13.69
N GLY A 107 20.96 -21.24 14.57
CA GLY A 107 22.11 -21.63 15.38
C GLY A 107 22.96 -20.45 15.86
N CYS A 108 24.01 -20.76 16.61
CA CYS A 108 25.02 -19.79 17.07
C CYS A 108 26.23 -19.73 16.12
N ALA A 109 26.70 -18.51 15.84
CA ALA A 109 27.83 -18.26 14.94
C ALA A 109 28.74 -17.12 15.45
N LEU A 110 29.98 -17.09 14.96
CA LEU A 110 30.92 -15.97 15.20
C LEU A 110 30.55 -14.74 14.36
N ASN A 111 30.53 -13.57 14.99
CA ASN A 111 30.18 -12.28 14.39
C ASN A 111 31.23 -11.80 13.37
N THR A 112 32.51 -12.11 13.60
CA THR A 112 33.66 -11.61 12.80
C THR A 112 33.83 -12.28 11.44
N SER A 113 33.13 -13.37 11.16
CA SER A 113 33.35 -14.20 9.96
C SER A 113 32.31 -13.97 8.85
N ILE A 114 31.51 -12.89 8.93
CA ILE A 114 30.28 -12.78 8.15
C ILE A 114 30.35 -11.58 7.20
N ASN A 115 30.89 -11.85 6.02
CA ASN A 115 31.09 -10.89 4.95
C ASN A 115 29.76 -10.70 4.17
N THR A 116 28.95 -9.69 4.53
CA THR A 116 27.61 -9.47 3.93
C THR A 116 27.54 -8.20 3.08
N THR A 117 26.89 -8.30 1.91
CA THR A 117 26.71 -7.22 0.93
C THR A 117 25.60 -6.23 1.28
N SER A 118 24.84 -6.46 2.35
CA SER A 118 23.87 -5.49 2.90
C SER A 118 23.78 -5.73 4.41
N PHE A 119 24.22 -4.73 5.17
CA PHE A 119 24.42 -4.80 6.61
C PHE A 119 23.79 -3.56 7.23
N ILE A 120 22.92 -3.75 8.21
CA ILE A 120 22.35 -2.68 9.03
C ILE A 120 22.46 -3.16 10.46
N ALA A 121 23.28 -2.45 11.23
CA ALA A 121 23.50 -2.73 12.65
C ALA A 121 22.67 -1.77 13.50
N HIS A 122 21.86 -2.33 14.39
CA HIS A 122 21.19 -1.60 15.46
C HIS A 122 21.41 -2.29 16.80
N HIS A 123 21.18 -1.56 17.89
CA HIS A 123 21.10 -2.15 19.21
C HIS A 123 19.64 -2.35 19.62
N PHE A 124 19.30 -3.58 20.00
CA PHE A 124 18.01 -3.92 20.56
C PHE A 124 18.18 -4.63 21.90
N ASN A 125 17.14 -4.54 22.72
CA ASN A 125 17.12 -5.19 24.03
C ASN A 125 16.72 -6.67 23.97
N THR A 126 16.10 -7.10 22.87
CA THR A 126 15.61 -8.49 22.72
C THR A 126 15.81 -9.00 21.29
N SER A 127 15.93 -10.32 21.15
CA SER A 127 15.98 -11.00 19.85
C SER A 127 14.69 -10.77 19.04
N ILE A 128 13.53 -10.72 19.69
CA ILE A 128 12.23 -10.46 19.03
C ILE A 128 12.23 -9.11 18.32
N MET A 129 12.75 -8.05 18.96
CA MET A 129 12.89 -6.74 18.32
C MET A 129 13.83 -6.78 17.12
N CYS A 130 14.93 -7.53 17.22
CA CYS A 130 15.85 -7.73 16.11
C CYS A 130 15.21 -8.48 14.93
N ILE A 131 14.48 -9.56 15.21
CA ILE A 131 13.79 -10.38 14.22
C ILE A 131 12.73 -9.54 13.49
N ASP A 132 11.89 -8.81 14.24
CA ASP A 132 10.86 -7.93 13.68
C ASP A 132 11.45 -6.78 12.87
N PHE A 133 12.55 -6.18 13.36
CA PHE A 133 13.29 -5.18 12.61
C PHE A 133 13.77 -5.77 11.29
N CYS A 134 14.53 -6.86 11.29
CA CYS A 134 15.06 -7.45 10.07
C CYS A 134 13.99 -7.95 9.08
N LEU A 135 12.84 -8.42 9.58
CA LEU A 135 11.67 -8.69 8.78
C LEU A 135 11.23 -7.46 7.96
N LYS A 136 11.15 -6.29 8.60
CA LYS A 136 10.75 -5.02 7.94
C LYS A 136 11.75 -4.56 6.87
N TYR A 137 13.01 -4.98 6.96
CA TYR A 137 14.03 -4.73 5.93
C TYR A 137 14.05 -5.78 4.81
N GLU A 138 13.08 -6.70 4.84
CA GLU A 138 13.00 -7.83 3.92
C GLU A 138 14.27 -8.71 3.97
N ALA A 139 14.94 -8.74 5.12
CA ALA A 139 16.01 -9.69 5.33
C ALA A 139 15.41 -11.08 5.63
N PRO A 140 15.86 -12.17 5.00
CA PRO A 140 15.51 -13.54 5.35
C PRO A 140 16.09 -14.01 6.70
N PHE A 141 17.11 -13.32 7.22
CA PHE A 141 17.76 -13.68 8.48
C PHE A 141 18.05 -12.48 9.38
N ALA A 142 17.96 -12.70 10.70
CA ALA A 142 18.42 -11.81 11.76
C ALA A 142 19.54 -12.48 12.56
N ALA A 143 20.56 -11.71 12.92
CA ALA A 143 21.63 -12.14 13.81
C ALA A 143 21.64 -11.23 15.03
N TYR A 144 21.42 -11.80 16.21
CA TYR A 144 21.31 -11.06 17.47
C TYR A 144 22.38 -11.50 18.45
N GLY A 145 23.20 -10.56 18.91
CA GLY A 145 24.16 -10.78 19.99
C GLY A 145 23.48 -10.64 21.34
N GLU A 146 23.15 -11.76 21.99
CA GLU A 146 22.41 -11.79 23.27
C GLU A 146 23.08 -10.98 24.39
N PHE A 147 24.41 -10.86 24.34
CA PHE A 147 25.22 -10.17 25.34
C PHE A 147 25.54 -8.72 24.98
N THR A 148 25.48 -8.37 23.69
CA THR A 148 25.86 -7.04 23.19
C THR A 148 24.64 -6.21 22.77
N GLY A 149 23.49 -6.86 22.55
CA GLY A 149 22.30 -6.28 21.96
C GLY A 149 22.45 -5.95 20.46
N HIS A 150 23.59 -6.27 19.83
CA HIS A 150 23.81 -5.99 18.42
C HIS A 150 22.87 -6.84 17.57
N CYS A 151 22.17 -6.19 16.65
CA CYS A 151 21.27 -6.81 15.69
C CYS A 151 21.73 -6.51 14.28
N ASN A 152 21.86 -7.56 13.47
CA ASN A 152 22.24 -7.45 12.07
C ASN A 152 21.25 -8.17 11.17
N CYS A 153 20.85 -7.53 10.08
CA CYS A 153 19.90 -8.08 9.11
C CYS A 153 20.62 -8.51 7.83
N TRP A 154 20.42 -9.75 7.40
CA TRP A 154 21.15 -10.31 6.26
C TRP A 154 20.25 -10.71 5.11
N ARG A 155 20.54 -10.18 3.91
CA ARG A 155 19.80 -10.48 2.67
C ARG A 155 20.18 -11.79 1.98
N ILE A 156 21.40 -12.27 2.19
CA ILE A 156 21.93 -13.47 1.54
C ILE A 156 22.64 -14.32 2.58
N PHE A 157 22.31 -15.62 2.60
CA PHE A 157 23.08 -16.64 3.29
C PHE A 157 23.91 -17.38 2.24
N ASN A 158 25.22 -17.19 2.25
CA ASN A 158 26.11 -17.99 1.39
C ASN A 158 26.52 -19.26 2.14
N ASN A 159 26.88 -20.32 1.41
CA ASN A 159 27.35 -21.58 2.01
C ASN A 159 28.58 -21.39 2.92
N ALA A 160 29.43 -20.39 2.65
CA ALA A 160 30.55 -20.02 3.52
C ALA A 160 30.13 -19.38 4.85
N SER A 161 28.91 -18.85 4.95
CA SER A 161 28.33 -18.32 6.19
C SER A 161 27.79 -19.46 7.08
N VAL A 162 27.31 -20.55 6.46
CA VAL A 162 26.81 -21.74 7.16
C VAL A 162 27.93 -22.51 7.85
N SER A 163 29.14 -22.55 7.27
CA SER A 163 30.30 -23.20 7.89
C SER A 163 30.80 -22.54 9.18
N ASN A 164 30.31 -21.34 9.50
CA ASN A 164 30.66 -20.61 10.72
C ASN A 164 29.64 -20.81 11.86
N ILE A 165 28.58 -21.60 11.61
CA ILE A 165 27.62 -22.01 12.63
C ILE A 165 28.21 -23.22 13.34
N PHE A 166 28.59 -23.06 14.60
CA PHE A 166 29.18 -24.13 15.40
C PHE A 166 28.16 -24.81 16.34
N ALA A 167 26.96 -24.24 16.48
CA ALA A 167 25.87 -24.82 17.26
C ALA A 167 24.53 -24.67 16.52
N ILE A 168 24.07 -25.73 15.85
CA ILE A 168 22.83 -25.73 15.07
C ILE A 168 21.63 -25.83 16.00
N ASN A 169 20.57 -25.05 15.76
CA ASN A 169 19.33 -25.02 16.54
C ASN A 169 19.48 -24.65 18.02
N HIS A 170 20.64 -24.12 18.44
CA HIS A 170 20.87 -23.59 19.78
C HIS A 170 21.05 -22.08 19.74
N THR A 171 20.59 -21.40 20.79
CA THR A 171 21.04 -20.03 21.05
C THR A 171 22.50 -20.05 21.51
N CYS A 172 23.20 -18.92 21.37
CA CYS A 172 24.55 -18.81 21.89
C CYS A 172 24.58 -18.98 23.41
N SER A 173 23.63 -18.39 24.14
CA SER A 173 23.53 -18.56 25.59
C SER A 173 23.35 -20.02 26.00
N ASP A 174 22.44 -20.75 25.34
CA ASP A 174 22.21 -22.17 25.64
C ASP A 174 23.47 -23.00 25.39
N TRP A 175 24.12 -22.78 24.23
CA TRP A 175 25.32 -23.53 23.87
C TRP A 175 26.48 -23.26 24.83
N PHE A 176 26.69 -22.02 25.28
CA PHE A 176 27.75 -21.70 26.23
C PHE A 176 27.47 -22.23 27.63
N ALA A 177 26.20 -22.26 28.06
CA ALA A 177 25.80 -22.89 29.32
C ALA A 177 26.17 -24.38 29.33
N ASP A 178 26.05 -25.05 28.18
CA ASP A 178 26.33 -26.48 28.04
C ASP A 178 27.83 -26.81 27.86
N ASN A 179 28.68 -25.86 27.46
CA ASN A 179 30.06 -26.13 27.03
C ASN A 179 31.17 -25.39 27.83
N ASP A 180 30.83 -24.75 28.96
CA ASP A 180 31.77 -24.12 29.91
C ASP A 180 32.82 -23.18 29.27
N ASN A 181 32.44 -22.53 28.16
CA ASN A 181 33.34 -21.75 27.29
C ASN A 181 33.06 -20.24 27.43
N ARG A 182 34.10 -19.43 27.73
CA ARG A 182 33.96 -18.00 28.10
C ARG A 182 34.36 -17.00 27.02
N SER A 183 34.14 -17.26 25.72
CA SER A 183 34.31 -16.22 24.69
C SER A 183 32.95 -15.75 24.15
N ILE A 184 32.36 -14.79 24.88
CA ILE A 184 30.96 -14.37 24.76
C ILE A 184 30.80 -13.15 23.83
N ALA A 185 31.87 -12.36 23.63
CA ALA A 185 31.77 -11.01 23.09
C ALA A 185 31.56 -10.92 21.57
N GLU A 186 31.81 -12.00 20.82
CA GLU A 186 31.77 -11.99 19.35
C GLU A 186 30.86 -13.07 18.77
N THR A 187 29.80 -13.46 19.46
CA THR A 187 28.82 -14.44 18.95
C THR A 187 27.44 -13.85 18.73
N VAL A 188 26.74 -14.39 17.74
CA VAL A 188 25.36 -14.02 17.40
C VAL A 188 24.49 -15.25 17.23
N THR A 189 23.29 -15.22 17.80
CA THR A 189 22.25 -16.20 17.53
C THR A 189 21.53 -15.82 16.24
N LEU A 190 21.39 -16.79 15.35
CA LEU A 190 20.79 -16.63 14.04
C LEU A 190 19.34 -17.06 14.05
N TYR A 191 18.48 -16.20 13.52
CA TYR A 191 17.04 -16.42 13.44
C TYR A 191 16.55 -16.27 12.01
N ARG A 192 15.54 -17.06 11.65
CA ARG A 192 14.82 -16.94 10.39
C ARG A 192 13.76 -15.85 10.49
N THR A 193 13.87 -14.81 9.66
CA THR A 193 12.93 -13.66 9.64
C THR A 193 11.94 -13.73 8.48
N SER A 194 11.95 -14.81 7.69
CA SER A 194 10.95 -15.15 6.67
C SER A 194 10.85 -14.19 5.48
N PHE A 195 11.89 -14.13 4.64
CA PHE A 195 11.75 -13.62 3.29
C PHE A 195 11.82 -14.80 2.31
N VAL A 196 10.69 -15.16 1.70
CA VAL A 196 10.73 -15.87 0.43
C VAL A 196 10.97 -14.77 -0.60
N PRO A 197 12.12 -14.74 -1.30
CA PRO A 197 12.25 -13.86 -2.44
C PRO A 197 11.09 -14.17 -3.37
N VAL A 198 10.18 -13.20 -3.49
CA VAL A 198 9.12 -13.19 -4.50
C VAL A 198 9.84 -13.51 -5.79
N GLY A 199 9.56 -14.70 -6.34
CA GLY A 199 10.38 -15.27 -7.40
C GLY A 199 10.47 -14.28 -8.54
N THR A 200 11.66 -13.75 -8.81
CA THR A 200 11.94 -12.85 -9.93
C THR A 200 11.77 -13.54 -11.30
N GLY A 201 11.38 -14.81 -11.30
CA GLY A 201 11.07 -15.61 -12.48
C GLY A 201 9.64 -16.12 -12.45
N PHE A 202 8.65 -15.22 -12.48
CA PHE A 202 7.32 -15.62 -12.91
C PHE A 202 7.44 -16.14 -14.34
N LYS A 203 7.18 -17.43 -14.53
CA LYS A 203 7.09 -18.00 -15.86
C LYS A 203 5.71 -17.68 -16.41
N PRO A 204 5.61 -17.11 -17.63
CA PRO A 204 4.31 -16.92 -18.26
C PRO A 204 3.62 -18.28 -18.39
N GLU A 205 2.35 -18.33 -18.03
CA GLU A 205 1.47 -19.46 -18.29
C GLU A 205 0.99 -19.41 -19.74
N THR A 206 0.57 -20.56 -20.28
CA THR A 206 -0.11 -20.57 -21.59
C THR A 206 -1.35 -19.68 -21.49
N PRO A 207 -1.54 -18.71 -22.41
CA PRO A 207 -2.65 -17.78 -22.34
C PRO A 207 -3.98 -18.54 -22.22
N PRO A 208 -4.81 -18.27 -21.19
CA PRO A 208 -6.20 -18.67 -21.25
C PRO A 208 -6.88 -17.94 -22.41
N ASN A 209 -8.08 -18.38 -22.77
CA ASN A 209 -8.99 -17.60 -23.63
C ASN A 209 -9.10 -16.15 -23.15
N GLN A 210 -9.58 -15.28 -24.03
CA GLN A 210 -9.81 -13.85 -23.81
C GLN A 210 -10.20 -13.49 -22.36
N ILE A 211 -9.35 -12.69 -21.71
CA ILE A 211 -9.59 -12.17 -20.35
C ILE A 211 -10.50 -10.94 -20.38
N SER A 212 -11.19 -10.67 -19.27
CA SER A 212 -12.00 -9.46 -19.11
C SER A 212 -11.29 -8.47 -18.19
N LEU A 213 -11.15 -7.23 -18.65
CA LEU A 213 -10.41 -6.17 -17.96
C LEU A 213 -11.39 -5.08 -17.52
N VAL A 214 -11.32 -4.71 -16.24
CA VAL A 214 -12.03 -3.54 -15.71
C VAL A 214 -11.06 -2.37 -15.61
N PHE A 215 -11.39 -1.26 -16.25
CA PHE A 215 -10.73 0.01 -16.03
C PHE A 215 -11.49 0.83 -15.00
N PHE A 216 -10.85 1.05 -13.86
CA PHE A 216 -11.37 1.92 -12.81
C PHE A 216 -10.82 3.34 -12.99
N PHE A 217 -11.67 4.26 -13.44
CA PHE A 217 -11.30 5.66 -13.64
C PHE A 217 -11.69 6.52 -12.43
N LEU A 218 -10.69 7.02 -11.70
CA LEU A 218 -10.87 8.11 -10.75
C LEU A 218 -10.74 9.44 -11.48
N VAL A 219 -11.81 10.23 -11.52
CA VAL A 219 -11.86 11.49 -12.24
C VAL A 219 -12.08 12.64 -11.26
N SER A 220 -11.04 13.46 -11.06
CA SER A 220 -11.09 14.55 -10.08
C SER A 220 -11.33 15.93 -10.67
N GLY A 221 -10.94 16.16 -11.93
CA GLY A 221 -11.05 17.47 -12.55
C GLY A 221 -9.97 18.43 -12.03
N ARG A 222 -9.09 18.89 -12.90
CA ARG A 222 -8.04 19.85 -12.51
C ARG A 222 -8.70 21.17 -12.08
N LYS A 223 -8.52 21.55 -10.80
CA LYS A 223 -9.15 22.63 -10.02
C LYS A 223 -10.55 22.30 -9.47
N SER A 224 -10.55 22.06 -8.15
CA SER A 224 -11.66 21.95 -7.19
C SER A 224 -12.64 23.14 -7.24
N LEU A 225 -13.41 23.25 -8.32
CA LEU A 225 -14.68 23.97 -8.27
C LEU A 225 -15.78 22.91 -8.29
N ARG A 226 -16.57 22.83 -7.21
CA ARG A 226 -17.70 21.89 -7.07
C ARG A 226 -18.63 21.87 -8.30
N GLN A 227 -18.72 23.00 -9.00
CA GLN A 227 -19.49 23.15 -10.23
C GLN A 227 -18.94 22.31 -11.40
N ASN A 228 -17.62 22.11 -11.46
CA ASN A 228 -16.95 21.30 -12.47
C ASN A 228 -17.17 19.80 -12.23
N GLU A 229 -17.20 19.35 -10.98
CA GLU A 229 -17.37 17.92 -10.63
C GLU A 229 -18.80 17.43 -10.93
N ARG A 230 -19.83 18.22 -10.58
CA ARG A 230 -21.23 17.89 -10.92
C ARG A 230 -21.48 17.92 -12.42
N TYR A 231 -20.89 18.89 -13.11
CA TYR A 231 -20.92 18.94 -14.57
C TYR A 231 -20.28 17.69 -15.17
N LEU A 232 -19.09 17.32 -14.69
CA LEU A 232 -18.36 16.15 -15.16
C LEU A 232 -19.14 14.85 -14.93
N TYR A 233 -19.75 14.69 -13.76
CA TYR A 233 -20.66 13.58 -13.49
C TYR A 233 -21.79 13.53 -14.51
N ARG A 234 -22.50 14.64 -14.73
CA ARG A 234 -23.62 14.70 -15.69
C ARG A 234 -23.18 14.33 -17.11
N GLU A 235 -22.03 14.82 -17.57
CA GLU A 235 -21.54 14.52 -18.92
C GLU A 235 -21.08 13.06 -19.05
N LEU A 236 -20.45 12.50 -18.02
CA LEU A 236 -20.03 11.09 -18.01
C LEU A 236 -21.22 10.13 -17.87
N SER A 237 -22.28 10.50 -17.14
CA SER A 237 -23.51 9.69 -17.04
C SER A 237 -24.17 9.46 -18.41
N LYS A 238 -24.10 10.44 -19.33
CA LYS A 238 -24.61 10.27 -20.70
C LYS A 238 -23.89 9.14 -21.46
N LEU A 239 -22.65 8.81 -21.08
CA LEU A 239 -21.93 7.68 -21.66
C LEU A 239 -22.47 6.35 -21.14
N CYS A 240 -22.85 6.27 -19.87
CA CYS A 240 -23.49 5.09 -19.29
C CYS A 240 -24.85 4.80 -19.93
N ASP A 241 -25.60 5.84 -20.32
CA ASP A 241 -26.85 5.66 -21.07
C ASP A 241 -26.62 5.10 -22.49
N ARG A 242 -25.42 5.33 -23.05
CA ARG A 242 -25.05 4.90 -24.41
C ARG A 242 -24.37 3.53 -24.45
N TYR A 243 -23.59 3.18 -23.43
CA TYR A 243 -22.74 2.01 -23.41
C TYR A 243 -22.97 1.16 -22.16
N SER A 244 -23.44 -0.06 -22.34
CA SER A 244 -23.78 -0.97 -21.23
C SER A 244 -22.58 -1.50 -20.45
N ASN A 245 -21.37 -1.38 -21.00
CA ASN A 245 -20.11 -1.74 -20.36
C ASN A 245 -19.44 -0.54 -19.64
N ILE A 246 -20.13 0.60 -19.51
CA ILE A 246 -19.65 1.77 -18.77
C ILE A 246 -20.62 2.08 -17.63
N VAL A 247 -20.13 2.09 -16.40
CA VAL A 247 -20.96 2.29 -15.20
C VAL A 247 -20.36 3.40 -14.33
N MET A 248 -21.22 4.22 -13.72
CA MET A 248 -20.80 5.17 -12.69
C MET A 248 -20.68 4.47 -11.34
N ALA A 249 -19.66 4.85 -10.57
CA ALA A 249 -19.58 4.46 -9.16
C ALA A 249 -20.82 4.94 -8.41
N LYS A 250 -21.48 4.04 -7.69
CA LYS A 250 -22.71 4.28 -6.93
C LYS A 250 -22.44 5.17 -5.73
N ILE A 251 -21.44 4.76 -4.95
CA ILE A 251 -20.89 5.50 -3.82
C ILE A 251 -19.74 6.35 -4.34
N ARG A 252 -19.82 7.66 -4.09
CA ARG A 252 -18.82 8.62 -4.52
C ARG A 252 -18.32 9.39 -3.31
N TYR A 253 -17.02 9.56 -3.29
CA TYR A 253 -16.26 10.19 -2.23
C TYR A 253 -15.63 11.49 -2.72
N ARG A 254 -15.32 12.38 -1.77
CA ARG A 254 -14.43 13.49 -2.02
C ARG A 254 -12.98 13.06 -1.77
N THR A 255 -12.36 12.46 -2.78
CA THR A 255 -10.96 12.00 -2.78
C THR A 255 -10.01 13.18 -2.81
N THR A 256 -9.71 13.70 -1.62
CA THR A 256 -8.71 14.75 -1.43
C THR A 256 -7.31 14.13 -1.47
N TRP A 257 -6.32 14.87 -1.96
CA TRP A 257 -4.94 14.39 -2.05
C TRP A 257 -4.46 13.88 -0.68
N GLY A 258 -3.86 12.68 -0.66
CA GLY A 258 -3.36 12.03 0.56
C GLY A 258 -4.41 11.45 1.51
N SER A 259 -5.70 11.69 1.28
CA SER A 259 -6.76 11.29 2.22
C SER A 259 -7.14 9.82 2.15
N THR A 260 -7.66 9.31 3.26
CA THR A 260 -8.13 7.91 3.42
C THR A 260 -9.31 7.57 2.51
N THR A 261 -10.07 8.58 2.11
CA THR A 261 -11.23 8.42 1.22
C THR A 261 -10.89 7.83 -0.14
N ARG A 262 -9.63 7.92 -0.59
CA ARG A 262 -9.17 7.27 -1.82
C ARG A 262 -9.28 5.73 -1.71
N LEU A 263 -8.76 5.16 -0.62
CA LEU A 263 -8.81 3.72 -0.37
C LEU A 263 -10.25 3.26 -0.15
N LEU A 264 -11.06 4.02 0.60
CA LEU A 264 -12.48 3.70 0.80
C LEU A 264 -13.25 3.69 -0.53
N ALA A 265 -12.99 4.66 -1.41
CA ALA A 265 -13.57 4.73 -2.74
C ALA A 265 -13.18 3.52 -3.61
N GLU A 266 -11.92 3.07 -3.53
CA GLU A 266 -11.46 1.85 -4.22
C GLU A 266 -12.19 0.62 -3.72
N LEU A 267 -12.25 0.41 -2.40
CA LEU A 267 -12.92 -0.74 -1.80
C LEU A 267 -14.41 -0.79 -2.13
N ASP A 268 -15.12 0.35 -2.14
CA ASP A 268 -16.54 0.37 -2.51
C ASP A 268 -16.78 0.17 -4.01
N VAL A 269 -15.88 0.65 -4.86
CA VAL A 269 -15.90 0.30 -6.29
C VAL A 269 -15.72 -1.20 -6.46
N TYR A 270 -14.81 -1.82 -5.72
CA TYR A 270 -14.62 -3.27 -5.75
C TYR A 270 -15.86 -4.03 -5.27
N LYS A 271 -16.53 -3.55 -4.22
CA LYS A 271 -17.81 -4.12 -3.80
C LYS A 271 -18.85 -4.02 -4.91
N GLN A 272 -19.00 -2.86 -5.53
CA GLN A 272 -19.93 -2.65 -6.64
C GLN A 272 -19.65 -3.58 -7.83
N LEU A 273 -18.37 -3.79 -8.18
CA LEU A 273 -17.98 -4.72 -9.25
C LEU A 273 -18.40 -6.17 -8.95
N ILE A 274 -18.27 -6.60 -7.69
CA ILE A 274 -18.50 -7.99 -7.26
C ILE A 274 -19.98 -8.26 -6.96
N GLU A 275 -20.64 -7.40 -6.18
CA GLU A 275 -21.99 -7.64 -5.63
C GLU A 275 -23.09 -7.06 -6.52
N ASP A 276 -22.98 -5.78 -6.85
CA ASP A 276 -24.01 -5.04 -7.58
C ASP A 276 -23.99 -5.42 -9.06
N LEU A 277 -22.81 -5.37 -9.69
CA LEU A 277 -22.64 -5.61 -11.12
C LEU A 277 -22.42 -7.08 -11.46
N LYS A 278 -21.88 -7.86 -10.51
CA LYS A 278 -21.55 -9.29 -10.69
C LYS A 278 -20.72 -9.55 -11.95
N TRP A 279 -19.86 -8.61 -12.30
CA TRP A 279 -19.05 -8.71 -13.51
C TRP A 279 -18.03 -9.83 -13.38
N ASN A 280 -17.89 -10.63 -14.44
CA ASN A 280 -16.87 -11.67 -14.50
C ASN A 280 -15.57 -11.12 -15.09
N PHE A 281 -14.78 -10.45 -14.27
CA PHE A 281 -13.51 -9.85 -14.67
C PHE A 281 -12.29 -10.62 -14.14
N SER A 282 -11.17 -10.49 -14.82
CA SER A 282 -9.88 -11.06 -14.41
C SER A 282 -9.06 -10.07 -13.61
N PHE A 283 -9.01 -8.82 -14.06
CA PHE A 283 -8.21 -7.75 -13.44
C PHE A 283 -8.97 -6.43 -13.35
N VAL A 284 -8.64 -5.63 -12.33
CA VAL A 284 -8.97 -4.21 -12.28
C VAL A 284 -7.70 -3.39 -12.45
N ILE A 285 -7.76 -2.41 -13.34
CA ILE A 285 -6.68 -1.48 -13.67
C ILE A 285 -7.11 -0.09 -13.21
N SER A 286 -6.42 0.45 -12.21
CA SER A 286 -6.68 1.82 -11.72
C SER A 286 -6.16 2.87 -12.71
N MET A 287 -6.93 3.92 -13.00
CA MET A 287 -6.55 5.01 -13.91
C MET A 287 -7.09 6.37 -13.44
N SER A 288 -6.42 7.47 -13.79
CA SER A 288 -6.95 8.83 -13.66
C SER A 288 -7.31 9.44 -15.01
N GLU A 289 -7.87 10.65 -14.98
CA GLU A 289 -8.02 11.48 -16.18
C GLU A 289 -6.71 11.95 -16.82
N SER A 290 -5.55 11.71 -16.17
CA SER A 290 -4.23 12.12 -16.66
C SER A 290 -3.38 10.96 -17.18
N ASP A 291 -3.88 9.73 -17.12
CA ASP A 291 -3.23 8.54 -17.67
C ASP A 291 -3.42 8.45 -19.18
N PHE A 292 -2.45 7.85 -19.88
CA PHE A 292 -2.54 7.60 -21.31
C PHE A 292 -1.89 6.26 -21.70
N PRO A 293 -2.56 5.39 -22.48
CA PRO A 293 -1.97 4.14 -22.94
C PRO A 293 -0.83 4.41 -23.93
N ILE A 294 0.30 3.74 -23.74
CA ILE A 294 1.48 3.84 -24.62
C ILE A 294 1.68 2.59 -25.50
N LYS A 295 0.85 1.57 -25.28
CA LYS A 295 0.78 0.30 -26.03
C LYS A 295 -0.68 -0.02 -26.36
N PRO A 296 -0.95 -0.82 -27.41
CA PRO A 296 -2.28 -1.35 -27.72
C PRO A 296 -2.90 -2.12 -26.56
N ILE A 297 -4.23 -2.13 -26.49
CA ILE A 297 -4.97 -2.85 -25.45
C ILE A 297 -4.87 -4.37 -25.63
N GLU A 298 -4.75 -4.83 -26.86
CA GLU A 298 -4.58 -6.23 -27.22
C GLU A 298 -3.26 -6.78 -26.64
N GLU A 299 -2.16 -6.04 -26.77
CA GLU A 299 -0.86 -6.39 -26.16
C GLU A 299 -0.97 -6.48 -24.63
N LEU A 300 -1.69 -5.54 -24.00
CA LEU A 300 -1.90 -5.57 -22.55
C LEU A 300 -2.75 -6.78 -22.13
N SER A 301 -3.81 -7.08 -22.88
CA SER A 301 -4.68 -8.23 -22.62
C SER A 301 -3.93 -9.54 -22.77
N GLU A 302 -3.14 -9.69 -23.83
CA GLU A 302 -2.30 -10.86 -24.06
C GLU A 302 -1.27 -11.01 -22.94
N PHE A 303 -0.57 -9.93 -22.59
CA PHE A 303 0.38 -9.93 -21.48
C PHE A 303 -0.24 -10.38 -20.16
N LEU A 304 -1.33 -9.75 -19.73
CA LEU A 304 -1.99 -10.08 -18.46
C LEU A 304 -2.58 -11.50 -18.46
N SER A 305 -2.99 -12.01 -19.62
CA SER A 305 -3.50 -13.38 -19.73
C SER A 305 -2.44 -14.44 -19.37
N MET A 306 -1.16 -14.16 -19.63
CA MET A 306 -0.05 -15.05 -19.27
C MET A 306 0.24 -15.07 -17.75
N PHE A 307 -0.38 -14.19 -16.96
CA PHE A 307 -0.14 -14.07 -15.53
C PHE A 307 -1.45 -14.10 -14.73
N PRO A 308 -2.28 -15.15 -14.88
CA PRO A 308 -3.57 -15.22 -14.21
C PRO A 308 -3.42 -15.12 -12.69
N ASN A 309 -4.36 -14.42 -12.06
CA ASN A 309 -4.44 -14.22 -10.61
C ASN A 309 -3.23 -13.51 -9.95
N LYS A 310 -2.29 -12.96 -10.74
CA LYS A 310 -1.18 -12.15 -10.23
C LYS A 310 -1.59 -10.72 -9.90
N ASN A 311 -0.81 -10.05 -9.06
CA ASN A 311 -1.05 -8.66 -8.64
C ASN A 311 0.18 -7.81 -8.96
N PHE A 312 0.01 -6.84 -9.84
CA PHE A 312 1.07 -5.95 -10.32
C PHE A 312 1.05 -4.66 -9.49
N ILE A 313 1.90 -4.62 -8.47
CA ILE A 313 2.01 -3.51 -7.52
C ILE A 313 3.49 -3.17 -7.41
N VAL A 314 3.88 -1.92 -7.59
CA VAL A 314 5.30 -1.52 -7.46
C VAL A 314 5.53 -0.93 -6.07
N GLY A 315 6.45 -1.55 -5.32
CA GLY A 315 7.03 -0.99 -4.10
C GLY A 315 8.29 -0.17 -4.41
N ASP A 316 8.63 0.77 -3.55
CA ASP A 316 9.88 1.55 -3.61
C ASP A 316 11.05 0.72 -3.08
N ILE A 317 11.61 -0.13 -3.96
CA ILE A 317 12.66 -1.08 -3.60
C ILE A 317 13.92 -0.31 -3.19
N GLY A 318 14.22 -0.34 -1.88
CA GLY A 318 15.46 0.22 -1.32
C GLY A 318 15.27 1.40 -0.37
N ASN A 319 14.05 1.96 -0.26
CA ASN A 319 13.78 3.10 0.63
C ASN A 319 12.86 2.79 1.82
N THR A 320 12.47 1.53 2.00
CA THR A 320 11.51 1.11 3.05
C THR A 320 11.90 1.62 4.44
N THR A 321 13.19 1.61 4.76
CA THR A 321 13.74 2.15 6.02
C THR A 321 13.43 3.62 6.24
N GLU A 322 13.82 4.46 5.28
CA GLU A 322 13.60 5.91 5.34
C GLU A 322 12.11 6.20 5.42
N MET A 323 11.30 5.44 4.68
CA MET A 323 9.85 5.57 4.70
C MET A 323 9.23 5.17 6.04
N LEU A 324 9.72 4.11 6.69
CA LEU A 324 9.30 3.73 8.05
C LEU A 324 9.69 4.79 9.08
N GLU A 325 10.83 5.45 8.89
CA GLU A 325 11.30 6.51 9.79
C GLU A 325 10.65 7.87 9.52
N SER A 326 10.02 8.04 8.35
CA SER A 326 9.38 9.29 7.95
C SER A 326 8.31 9.75 8.95
N SER A 327 8.17 11.07 9.06
CA SER A 327 7.21 11.67 9.99
C SER A 327 5.78 11.29 9.65
N GLU A 328 5.52 11.10 8.36
CA GLU A 328 4.26 10.77 7.72
C GLU A 328 3.81 9.36 8.12
N THR A 329 4.64 8.35 7.86
CA THR A 329 4.30 6.96 8.16
C THR A 329 4.12 6.72 9.66
N ARG A 330 4.88 7.44 10.49
CA ARG A 330 4.80 7.37 11.95
C ARG A 330 3.62 8.10 12.56
N SER A 331 2.77 8.75 11.75
CA SER A 331 1.69 9.58 12.24
C SER A 331 0.32 8.97 12.06
N ILE A 332 -0.60 9.43 12.91
CA ILE A 332 -2.03 9.15 12.85
C ILE A 332 -2.66 10.29 12.07
N PHE A 333 -3.36 9.95 10.99
CA PHE A 333 -4.08 10.92 10.18
C PHE A 333 -5.58 10.63 10.17
N VAL A 334 -6.39 11.69 10.30
CA VAL A 334 -7.85 11.60 10.23
C VAL A 334 -8.35 12.61 9.20
N PHE A 335 -9.16 12.11 8.26
CA PHE A 335 -9.78 12.96 7.25
C PHE A 335 -11.15 13.47 7.71
N CYS A 336 -11.32 14.78 7.74
CA CYS A 336 -12.57 15.42 8.14
C CYS A 336 -12.67 16.83 7.53
N ASP A 337 -13.86 17.34 7.23
CA ASP A 337 -14.06 18.65 6.59
C ASP A 337 -13.29 18.89 5.28
N ASN A 338 -12.92 17.82 4.58
CA ASN A 338 -12.02 17.85 3.40
C ASN A 338 -10.59 18.29 3.71
N TYR A 339 -10.14 18.00 4.92
CA TYR A 339 -8.79 18.25 5.39
C TYR A 339 -8.25 16.99 6.07
N LEU A 340 -6.98 16.67 5.83
CA LEU A 340 -6.29 15.56 6.47
C LEU A 340 -5.54 16.07 7.71
N TYR A 341 -6.11 15.85 8.89
CA TYR A 341 -5.53 16.29 10.16
C TYR A 341 -4.52 15.26 10.68
N ARG A 342 -3.38 15.74 11.19
CA ARG A 342 -2.40 14.93 11.90
C ARG A 342 -2.69 15.01 13.40
N LEU A 343 -2.90 13.86 14.04
CA LEU A 343 -3.34 13.79 15.44
C LEU A 343 -2.27 13.37 16.44
N GLY A 344 -1.13 12.88 15.96
CA GLY A 344 -0.05 12.40 16.81
C GLY A 344 0.68 11.24 16.16
N HIS A 345 1.37 10.44 16.98
CA HIS A 345 2.20 9.34 16.52
C HIS A 345 1.58 7.97 16.79
N LYS A 346 1.77 7.03 15.85
CA LYS A 346 1.44 5.62 16.03
C LYS A 346 2.70 4.76 16.17
N LYS A 347 2.53 3.62 16.84
CA LYS A 347 3.51 2.55 16.85
C LYS A 347 3.32 1.68 15.61
N PHE A 348 4.41 1.18 15.04
CA PHE A 348 4.34 0.18 13.99
C PHE A 348 3.88 -1.16 14.56
N ILE A 349 3.06 -1.83 13.78
CA ILE A 349 2.61 -3.19 14.04
C ILE A 349 3.81 -4.12 13.87
N GLN A 350 3.93 -5.08 14.78
CA GLN A 350 4.94 -6.13 14.72
C GLN A 350 4.51 -7.28 13.79
N ASN A 351 5.49 -8.09 13.38
CA ASN A 351 5.30 -9.34 12.64
C ASN A 351 4.72 -9.19 11.21
N ILE A 352 4.74 -7.99 10.65
CA ILE A 352 4.37 -7.73 9.25
C ILE A 352 5.42 -6.88 8.54
N ILE A 353 5.48 -7.03 7.22
CA ILE A 353 6.29 -6.19 6.33
C ILE A 353 5.43 -5.03 5.84
N TYR A 354 5.85 -3.80 6.12
CA TYR A 354 5.28 -2.63 5.47
C TYR A 354 5.97 -2.41 4.13
N GLU A 355 5.18 -2.29 3.07
CA GLU A 355 5.68 -1.92 1.76
C GLU A 355 4.92 -0.69 1.26
N PHE A 356 5.65 0.21 0.63
CA PHE A 356 5.16 1.51 0.15
C PHE A 356 5.52 1.66 -1.31
N GLY A 357 4.70 2.34 -2.10
CA GLY A 357 5.00 2.61 -3.49
C GLY A 357 3.85 3.27 -4.22
N SER A 358 3.59 2.83 -5.45
CA SER A 358 2.57 3.46 -6.29
C SER A 358 1.15 3.01 -5.90
N ASP A 359 0.21 3.95 -5.85
CA ASP A 359 -1.25 3.68 -5.78
C ASP A 359 -1.83 3.21 -7.12
N TRP A 360 -1.14 3.45 -8.24
CA TRP A 360 -1.45 2.80 -9.52
C TRP A 360 -1.11 1.31 -9.50
N THR A 361 -2.15 0.48 -9.45
CA THR A 361 -2.09 -0.99 -9.37
C THR A 361 -2.90 -1.68 -10.48
N ILE A 362 -2.54 -2.95 -10.76
CA ILE A 362 -3.39 -3.91 -11.47
C ILE A 362 -3.59 -5.11 -10.55
N LEU A 363 -4.83 -5.30 -10.09
CA LEU A 363 -5.16 -6.30 -9.07
C LEU A 363 -6.03 -7.40 -9.67
N SER A 364 -5.78 -8.64 -9.28
CA SER A 364 -6.62 -9.77 -9.67
C SER A 364 -7.93 -9.77 -8.91
N ARG A 365 -8.98 -10.34 -9.51
CA ARG A 365 -10.29 -10.46 -8.86
C ARG A 365 -10.22 -11.17 -7.50
N ASP A 366 -9.43 -12.24 -7.40
CA ASP A 366 -9.30 -13.00 -6.16
C ASP A 366 -8.70 -12.16 -5.03
N PHE A 367 -7.64 -11.40 -5.33
CA PHE A 367 -7.02 -10.53 -4.34
C PHE A 367 -7.93 -9.35 -3.98
N ILE A 368 -8.68 -8.80 -4.95
CA ILE A 368 -9.71 -7.79 -4.69
C ILE A 368 -10.77 -8.34 -3.74
N ASN A 369 -11.25 -9.56 -3.97
CA ASN A 369 -12.21 -10.21 -3.08
C ASN A 369 -11.65 -10.35 -1.66
N TYR A 370 -10.39 -10.75 -1.53
CA TYR A 370 -9.69 -10.85 -0.25
C TYR A 370 -9.59 -9.51 0.49
N VAL A 371 -9.07 -8.47 -0.15
CA VAL A 371 -8.89 -7.17 0.53
C VAL A 371 -10.23 -6.49 0.86
N THR A 372 -11.28 -6.80 0.11
CA THR A 372 -12.63 -6.23 0.29
C THR A 372 -13.46 -6.98 1.35
N TYR A 373 -13.45 -8.32 1.32
CA TYR A 373 -14.34 -9.15 2.14
C TYR A 373 -13.64 -10.12 3.10
N GLY A 374 -12.32 -10.28 3.00
CA GLY A 374 -11.57 -11.08 3.97
C GLY A 374 -11.83 -10.60 5.39
N ASP A 375 -11.87 -11.53 6.33
CA ASP A 375 -12.19 -11.27 7.74
C ASP A 375 -11.14 -11.84 8.69
N ASP A 376 -10.01 -12.30 8.15
CA ASP A 376 -8.87 -12.68 8.97
C ASP A 376 -8.27 -11.49 9.72
N GLU A 377 -7.51 -11.78 10.77
CA GLU A 377 -6.93 -10.77 11.63
C GLU A 377 -5.98 -9.81 10.89
N LEU A 378 -5.22 -10.28 9.90
CA LEU A 378 -4.33 -9.44 9.10
C LEU A 378 -5.16 -8.36 8.38
N ILE A 379 -6.13 -8.75 7.55
CA ILE A 379 -6.83 -7.77 6.72
C ILE A 379 -7.74 -6.84 7.54
N ARG A 380 -8.36 -7.32 8.63
CA ARG A 380 -9.11 -6.45 9.56
C ARG A 380 -8.20 -5.42 10.20
N GLY A 381 -7.04 -5.86 10.69
CA GLY A 381 -6.04 -4.99 11.30
C GLY A 381 -5.46 -3.97 10.31
N LEU A 382 -5.19 -4.38 9.07
CA LEU A 382 -4.72 -3.48 8.01
C LEU A 382 -5.79 -2.45 7.63
N ARG A 383 -7.05 -2.85 7.45
CA ARG A 383 -8.15 -1.89 7.15
C ARG A 383 -8.28 -0.84 8.25
N LEU A 384 -8.25 -1.26 9.52
CA LEU A 384 -8.28 -0.34 10.65
C LEU A 384 -7.08 0.61 10.61
N THR A 385 -5.87 0.07 10.48
CA THR A 385 -4.63 0.85 10.55
C THR A 385 -4.49 1.85 9.41
N PHE A 386 -4.82 1.45 8.18
CA PHE A 386 -4.74 2.32 7.01
C PHE A 386 -5.90 3.31 6.91
N ASN A 387 -6.99 3.12 7.66
CA ASN A 387 -8.01 4.16 7.86
C ASN A 387 -7.49 5.35 8.68
N PHE A 388 -6.33 5.21 9.34
CA PHE A 388 -5.65 6.26 10.10
C PHE A 388 -4.25 6.58 9.53
N SER A 389 -4.05 6.37 8.23
CA SER A 389 -2.81 6.65 7.50
C SER A 389 -3.00 7.75 6.46
N ALA A 390 -1.94 8.51 6.20
CA ALA A 390 -1.85 9.28 4.96
C ALA A 390 -1.54 8.35 3.78
N LEU A 391 -1.98 8.74 2.59
CA LEU A 391 -1.71 8.04 1.32
C LEU A 391 -1.94 6.51 1.42
N PRO A 392 -3.05 6.02 2.00
CA PRO A 392 -3.13 4.61 2.36
C PRO A 392 -3.15 3.68 1.14
N SER A 393 -3.63 4.12 -0.03
CA SER A 393 -3.59 3.33 -1.27
C SER A 393 -2.16 3.07 -1.78
N GLU A 394 -1.17 3.87 -1.35
CA GLU A 394 0.25 3.70 -1.68
C GLU A 394 0.94 2.63 -0.83
N SER A 395 0.23 1.98 0.11
CA SER A 395 0.84 1.02 1.03
C SER A 395 -0.08 -0.11 1.50
N PHE A 396 -1.40 0.09 1.52
CA PHE A 396 -2.37 -0.92 1.94
C PHE A 396 -2.29 -2.19 1.08
N TYR A 397 -2.34 -2.06 -0.25
CA TYR A 397 -2.32 -3.21 -1.15
C TYR A 397 -0.98 -3.94 -1.14
N HIS A 398 0.12 -3.18 -1.05
CA HIS A 398 1.49 -3.70 -0.95
C HIS A 398 1.67 -4.51 0.33
N THR A 399 1.30 -3.91 1.46
CA THR A 399 1.36 -4.56 2.78
C THR A 399 0.42 -5.77 2.85
N ALA A 400 -0.78 -5.69 2.27
CA ALA A 400 -1.71 -6.82 2.25
C ALA A 400 -1.19 -7.98 1.38
N VAL A 401 -0.65 -7.71 0.19
CA VAL A 401 -0.21 -8.78 -0.72
C VAL A 401 1.01 -9.52 -0.18
N ILE A 402 2.00 -8.81 0.38
CA ILE A 402 3.26 -9.43 0.85
C ILE A 402 3.09 -10.23 2.15
N ASN A 403 2.09 -9.89 2.98
CA ASN A 403 1.86 -10.55 4.27
C ASN A 403 0.76 -11.63 4.21
N SER A 404 -0.08 -11.65 3.18
CA SER A 404 -1.16 -12.63 3.05
C SER A 404 -0.73 -13.89 2.30
N VAL A 405 -1.68 -14.82 2.14
CA VAL A 405 -1.54 -16.01 1.29
C VAL A 405 -1.28 -15.68 -0.20
N TYR A 406 -1.44 -14.41 -0.60
CA TYR A 406 -1.21 -13.95 -1.97
C TYR A 406 0.24 -13.52 -2.25
N CYS A 407 1.17 -13.69 -1.31
CA CYS A 407 2.55 -13.22 -1.49
C CYS A 407 3.29 -13.91 -2.66
N ASP A 408 2.91 -15.13 -3.04
CA ASP A 408 3.42 -15.83 -4.25
C ASP A 408 2.76 -15.33 -5.56
N LYS A 409 1.71 -14.51 -5.45
CA LYS A 409 1.03 -13.84 -6.57
C LYS A 409 1.47 -12.39 -6.74
N TYR A 410 2.37 -11.91 -5.89
CA TYR A 410 2.85 -10.54 -5.94
C TYR A 410 3.88 -10.34 -7.06
N ILE A 411 3.64 -9.40 -7.98
CA ILE A 411 4.61 -8.94 -8.99
C ILE A 411 5.01 -7.50 -8.67
N ARG A 412 6.31 -7.28 -8.40
CA ARG A 412 6.91 -5.98 -8.06
C ARG A 412 7.07 -5.03 -9.26
N HIS A 413 5.99 -4.83 -10.00
CA HIS A 413 5.93 -3.93 -11.15
C HIS A 413 4.47 -3.54 -11.35
N ASN A 414 4.17 -2.32 -11.80
CA ASN A 414 2.79 -1.86 -11.99
C ASN A 414 2.42 -1.53 -13.45
N LEU A 415 3.34 -1.78 -14.40
CA LEU A 415 3.18 -1.50 -15.83
C LEU A 415 2.95 0.00 -16.14
N ARG A 416 3.51 0.90 -15.32
CA ARG A 416 3.40 2.35 -15.52
C ARG A 416 4.74 2.99 -15.83
N MET A 417 4.67 4.04 -16.65
CA MET A 417 5.76 5.00 -16.80
C MET A 417 5.33 6.32 -16.17
N VAL A 418 5.94 6.65 -15.02
CA VAL A 418 5.60 7.86 -14.24
C VAL A 418 6.72 8.89 -14.37
N ASN A 419 6.38 10.12 -14.74
CA ASN A 419 7.36 11.20 -14.91
C ASN A 419 7.65 11.88 -13.58
N TRP A 420 8.51 11.27 -12.76
CA TRP A 420 8.97 11.87 -11.52
C TRP A 420 10.09 12.89 -11.78
N ASP A 421 9.85 14.14 -11.38
CA ASP A 421 10.87 15.18 -11.28
C ASP A 421 10.73 15.85 -9.92
N ARG A 422 11.54 15.42 -8.95
CA ARG A 422 11.42 15.89 -7.56
C ARG A 422 11.63 17.41 -7.43
N LYS A 423 12.49 18.02 -8.26
CA LYS A 423 12.76 19.47 -8.20
C LYS A 423 11.52 20.30 -8.55
N ARG A 424 10.69 19.79 -9.46
CA ARG A 424 9.46 20.47 -9.90
C ARG A 424 8.21 19.99 -9.19
N GLY A 425 8.17 18.71 -8.82
CA GLY A 425 6.98 18.04 -8.29
C GLY A 425 6.85 18.04 -6.77
N CYS A 426 7.94 18.26 -6.03
CA CYS A 426 7.97 18.23 -4.56
C CYS A 426 8.06 19.64 -3.97
N THR A 427 6.98 20.42 -4.10
CA THR A 427 6.93 21.82 -3.63
C THR A 427 6.05 22.01 -2.39
N CYS A 428 5.55 20.92 -1.80
CA CYS A 428 4.57 20.94 -0.71
C CYS A 428 3.34 21.83 -1.03
N PHE A 429 2.80 21.68 -2.25
CA PHE A 429 1.65 22.44 -2.75
C PHE A 429 0.31 22.09 -2.05
N ASN A 430 0.32 21.10 -1.18
CA ASN A 430 -0.83 20.40 -0.63
C ASN A 430 -1.16 20.79 0.83
N ARG A 431 -0.49 21.80 1.40
CA ARG A 431 -0.72 22.27 2.78
C ARG A 431 -2.16 22.72 3.06
N ASP A 432 -2.85 23.20 2.04
CA ASP A 432 -4.23 23.68 2.16
C ASP A 432 -5.26 22.55 2.31
N VAL A 433 -4.85 21.30 2.06
CA VAL A 433 -5.74 20.13 2.09
C VAL A 433 -5.33 19.07 3.12
N GLY A 434 -4.21 19.27 3.82
CA GLY A 434 -3.81 18.39 4.91
C GLY A 434 -2.49 18.78 5.58
N ASP A 435 -2.26 18.22 6.76
CA ASP A 435 -1.04 18.37 7.57
C ASP A 435 0.10 17.47 7.04
N LEU A 436 0.35 17.53 5.73
CA LEU A 436 1.27 16.67 5.02
C LEU A 436 1.96 17.45 3.88
N CYS A 437 3.23 17.17 3.60
CA CYS A 437 3.91 17.61 2.39
C CYS A 437 4.07 16.45 1.42
N GLY A 438 3.74 16.68 0.15
CA GLY A 438 3.79 15.64 -0.87
C GLY A 438 4.52 16.05 -2.14
N CYS A 439 4.71 15.05 -2.97
CA CYS A 439 5.17 15.19 -4.35
C CYS A 439 4.05 14.81 -5.32
N SER A 440 4.13 15.29 -6.55
CA SER A 440 3.33 14.76 -7.65
C SER A 440 4.15 14.65 -8.93
N PRO A 441 3.85 13.64 -9.78
CA PRO A 441 4.47 13.53 -11.09
C PRO A 441 4.22 14.78 -11.94
N VAL A 442 5.15 15.05 -12.85
CA VAL A 442 5.05 16.19 -13.76
C VAL A 442 4.47 15.77 -15.11
N ILE A 443 3.91 16.74 -15.84
CA ILE A 443 3.31 16.51 -17.16
C ILE A 443 4.42 16.20 -18.17
N TYR A 444 4.25 15.14 -18.97
CA TYR A 444 5.09 14.85 -20.12
C TYR A 444 5.03 15.97 -21.17
N ARG A 445 6.19 16.33 -21.71
CA ARG A 445 6.36 17.34 -22.76
C ARG A 445 6.89 16.70 -24.03
N ARG A 446 6.86 17.44 -25.15
CA ARG A 446 7.44 16.98 -26.43
C ARG A 446 8.92 16.59 -26.30
N SER A 447 9.67 17.22 -25.39
CA SER A 447 11.06 16.88 -25.07
C SER A 447 11.22 15.44 -24.57
N ASP A 448 10.18 14.88 -23.95
CA ASP A 448 10.22 13.60 -23.25
C ASP A 448 9.93 12.43 -24.21
N LYS A 449 9.71 12.70 -25.51
CA LYS A 449 9.40 11.71 -26.54
C LYS A 449 10.38 10.54 -26.57
N LYS A 450 11.66 10.78 -26.25
CA LYS A 450 12.70 9.75 -26.20
C LYS A 450 12.44 8.67 -25.14
N LEU A 451 11.79 9.01 -24.03
CA LEU A 451 11.46 8.05 -22.95
C LEU A 451 10.51 6.95 -23.46
N PHE A 452 9.55 7.32 -24.31
CA PHE A 452 8.58 6.39 -24.92
C PHE A 452 9.19 5.48 -25.99
N ALA A 453 10.39 5.78 -26.50
CA ALA A 453 11.08 4.94 -27.47
C ALA A 453 11.80 3.76 -26.77
N VAL A 454 12.33 4.00 -25.57
CA VAL A 454 13.00 2.97 -24.74
C VAL A 454 12.00 1.97 -24.18
N SER A 455 10.79 2.42 -23.82
CA SER A 455 9.73 1.57 -23.29
C SER A 455 9.13 0.57 -24.30
N ARG A 456 9.44 0.69 -25.60
CA ARG A 456 8.99 -0.27 -26.63
C ARG A 456 9.84 -1.54 -26.69
N ASN A 457 11.03 -1.54 -26.09
CA ASN A 457 12.01 -2.63 -26.17
C ASN A 457 12.10 -3.48 -24.89
N ILE A 458 11.21 -3.26 -23.92
CA ILE A 458 11.14 -4.07 -22.69
C ILE A 458 10.20 -5.23 -22.99
N HIS A 459 10.78 -6.41 -23.25
CA HIS A 459 10.07 -7.68 -23.46
C HIS A 459 9.87 -8.42 -22.13
#